data_AF-I2PXK6-F1
#
_entry.id   AF-I2PXK6-F1
#
_cell.length_a   1.000
_cell.length_b   1.000
_cell.length_c   1.000
_cell.angle_alpha   90.00
_cell.angle_beta   90.00
_cell.angle_gamma   90.00
#
_symmetry.space_group_name_H-M   'P 1'
#
loop_
_entity.id
_entity.type
_entity.pdbx_description
1 polymer ?
#
loop_
_entity_poly.entity_id
_entity_poly.type
_entity_poly.pdbx_seq_one_letter_code
_entity_poly.pdbx_strand_id
1 'polypeptide(L)'
;MGHGKRTTVLLAEAEGVPRDVLASLLAPRFDAVVTAASLAEAREAMARGEPDMAVVAARLPGGGAALAAALRQACRSMPLFLTGTAEDVLSVLTTLSLPGVRAVVRPFDPTALAEALDDAVEELGSRQSAKDAWELVRHFLDEAPQPAAILHGGRVVSINRAFLRFMGLASVQEFTAKGLSLEHFLADPPPREGLAAWACRLPDDRLDREHRLRLHHPGRPDQPAHVFQVAATRLPGRDRCLLTLADVTDLELERRELLDLANLDPLTRALNRRKLAEVMIDEAARAARYRSPLSVVLLDIDRFKAINDTHGHAAGDAVLVELAARLRGGLRQVDRLARYGGEEFVVVAPGIDGPGAYDLAERLRLAVGDKDFAGVGRVTASFGVAGHVPGEEPEAMLRRADEALYRAKNGGRNKVEREASPQHDAR
;
A
#
# COMPACT_ATOMS: atom_id res chain seq x y z
N MET A 1 5.28 -7.33 39.84
CA MET A 1 4.52 -6.61 40.89
C MET A 1 4.30 -5.20 40.37
N GLY A 2 3.14 -4.99 39.75
CA GLY A 2 2.85 -3.78 38.99
C GLY A 2 2.71 -2.57 39.89
N HIS A 3 3.29 -1.45 39.50
CA HIS A 3 2.85 -0.14 39.95
C HIS A 3 1.47 0.13 39.31
N GLY A 4 0.45 -0.52 39.84
CA GLY A 4 -0.94 -0.21 39.57
C GLY A 4 -1.26 1.17 40.16
N LYS A 5 -1.94 1.98 39.37
CA LYS A 5 -2.48 3.27 39.82
C LYS A 5 -3.37 3.01 41.04
N ARG A 6 -3.19 3.78 42.13
CA ARG A 6 -3.94 3.59 43.37
C ARG A 6 -5.45 3.79 43.11
N THR A 7 -6.26 2.74 43.24
CA THR A 7 -7.71 2.86 43.07
C THR A 7 -8.32 3.58 44.27
N THR A 8 -9.03 4.68 44.01
CA THR A 8 -9.56 5.57 45.06
C THR A 8 -11.08 5.61 45.01
N VAL A 9 -11.75 5.48 46.17
CA VAL A 9 -13.20 5.63 46.29
C VAL A 9 -13.56 6.79 47.22
N LEU A 10 -14.54 7.60 46.82
CA LEU A 10 -15.13 8.64 47.65
C LEU A 10 -16.39 8.10 48.35
N LEU A 11 -16.39 8.09 49.68
CA LEU A 11 -17.55 7.75 50.52
C LEU A 11 -18.10 9.02 51.19
N ALA A 12 -19.19 9.56 50.63
CA ALA A 12 -19.87 10.73 51.16
C ALA A 12 -21.12 10.31 51.96
N GLU A 13 -21.00 10.25 53.29
CA GLU A 13 -22.05 9.79 54.19
C GLU A 13 -21.96 10.56 55.51
N ALA A 14 -23.05 11.16 55.99
CA ALA A 14 -23.02 12.01 57.17
C ALA A 14 -23.13 11.21 58.48
N GLU A 15 -23.86 10.09 58.45
CA GLU A 15 -24.12 9.28 59.62
C GLU A 15 -22.92 8.36 59.93
N GLY A 16 -22.45 8.35 61.18
CA GLY A 16 -21.25 7.60 61.57
C GLY A 16 -21.38 6.09 61.35
N VAL A 17 -22.46 5.47 61.83
CA VAL A 17 -22.63 4.00 61.75
C VAL A 17 -22.69 3.51 60.28
N PRO A 18 -23.51 4.07 59.38
CA PRO A 18 -23.48 3.70 57.97
C PRO A 18 -22.15 3.98 57.28
N ARG A 19 -21.48 5.10 57.64
CA ARG A 19 -20.17 5.43 57.09
C ARG A 19 -19.13 4.37 57.45
N ASP A 20 -19.09 3.94 58.71
CA ASP A 20 -18.12 2.96 59.18
C ASP A 20 -18.38 1.58 58.53
N VAL A 21 -19.64 1.18 58.39
CA VAL A 21 -20.02 -0.07 57.71
C VAL A 21 -19.59 -0.03 56.24
N LEU A 22 -19.95 1.03 55.50
CA LEU A 22 -19.58 1.17 54.09
C LEU A 22 -18.05 1.29 53.92
N ALA A 23 -17.37 2.02 54.80
CA ALA A 23 -15.91 2.12 54.79
C ALA A 23 -15.26 0.75 55.00
N SER A 24 -15.79 -0.07 55.91
CA SER A 24 -15.27 -1.42 56.17
C SER A 24 -15.46 -2.38 54.98
N LEU A 25 -16.53 -2.22 54.19
CA LEU A 25 -16.76 -2.98 52.96
C LEU A 25 -15.88 -2.52 51.79
N LEU A 26 -15.54 -1.23 51.74
CA LEU A 26 -14.72 -0.64 50.68
C LEU A 26 -13.21 -0.82 50.92
N ALA A 27 -12.75 -0.76 52.17
CA ALA A 27 -11.32 -0.82 52.50
C ALA A 27 -10.56 -2.03 51.94
N PRO A 28 -11.12 -3.26 51.86
CA PRO A 28 -10.44 -4.40 51.23
C PRO A 28 -10.32 -4.33 49.71
N ARG A 29 -11.08 -3.43 49.06
CA ARG A 29 -11.28 -3.39 47.59
C ARG A 29 -10.60 -2.22 46.91
N PHE A 30 -10.20 -1.20 47.67
CA PHE A 30 -9.63 0.05 47.16
C PHE A 30 -8.34 0.38 47.92
N ASP A 31 -7.36 0.95 47.20
CA ASP A 31 -6.09 1.39 47.81
C ASP A 31 -6.28 2.60 48.74
N ALA A 32 -7.32 3.40 48.50
CA ALA A 32 -7.67 4.55 49.34
C ALA A 32 -9.20 4.75 49.40
N VAL A 33 -9.72 4.86 50.63
CA VAL A 33 -11.12 5.25 50.91
C VAL A 33 -11.12 6.67 51.48
N VAL A 34 -11.60 7.63 50.70
CA VAL A 34 -11.71 9.03 51.13
C VAL A 34 -13.11 9.27 51.64
N THR A 35 -13.25 9.60 52.92
CA THR A 35 -14.56 9.85 53.54
C THR A 35 -14.90 11.35 53.58
N ALA A 36 -16.17 11.67 53.45
CA ALA A 36 -16.69 13.03 53.57
C ALA A 36 -18.04 13.02 54.30
N ALA A 37 -18.19 13.90 55.30
CA ALA A 37 -19.42 14.06 56.07
C ALA A 37 -20.40 15.06 55.46
N SER A 38 -19.93 15.91 54.55
CA SER A 38 -20.68 17.01 53.96
C SER A 38 -20.28 17.24 52.50
N LEU A 39 -21.11 17.98 51.76
CA LEU A 39 -20.80 18.38 50.38
C LEU A 39 -19.50 19.21 50.30
N ALA A 40 -19.20 20.03 51.31
CA ALA A 40 -18.00 20.86 51.34
C ALA A 40 -16.74 19.99 51.44
N GLU A 41 -16.73 19.02 52.36
CA GLU A 41 -15.64 18.06 52.51
C GLU A 41 -15.47 17.19 51.26
N ALA A 42 -16.57 16.76 50.64
CA ALA A 42 -16.53 15.97 49.42
C ALA A 42 -15.90 16.75 48.26
N ARG A 43 -16.21 18.05 48.12
CA ARG A 43 -15.60 18.92 47.11
C ARG A 43 -14.10 19.14 47.36
N GLU A 44 -13.72 19.33 48.62
CA GLU A 44 -12.31 19.46 49.00
C GLU A 44 -11.53 18.16 48.70
N ALA A 45 -12.14 17.00 48.97
CA ALA A 45 -11.58 15.70 48.61
C ALA A 45 -11.40 15.56 47.10
N MET A 46 -12.41 15.91 46.29
CA MET A 46 -12.32 15.89 44.83
C MET A 46 -11.27 16.86 44.27
N ALA A 47 -11.03 18.00 44.94
CA ALA A 47 -9.99 18.94 44.56
C ALA A 47 -8.57 18.40 44.79
N ARG A 48 -8.40 17.47 45.75
CA ARG A 48 -7.13 16.77 46.00
C ARG A 48 -6.87 15.63 45.03
N GLY A 49 -7.92 15.05 44.44
CA GLY A 49 -7.80 13.98 43.45
C GLY A 49 -9.17 13.47 43.02
N GLU A 50 -9.30 13.11 41.75
CA GLU A 50 -10.54 12.53 41.20
C GLU A 50 -10.68 11.06 41.65
N PRO A 51 -11.83 10.66 42.22
CA PRO A 51 -12.05 9.27 42.61
C PRO A 51 -12.36 8.39 41.40
N ASP A 52 -11.97 7.11 41.45
CA ASP A 52 -12.32 6.10 40.45
C ASP A 52 -13.75 5.58 40.64
N MET A 53 -14.30 5.72 41.85
CA MET A 53 -15.67 5.37 42.22
C MET A 53 -16.21 6.29 43.32
N ALA A 54 -17.52 6.47 43.37
CA ALA A 54 -18.14 7.21 44.47
C ALA A 54 -19.37 6.49 45.04
N VAL A 55 -19.52 6.59 46.36
CA VAL A 55 -20.69 6.18 47.13
C VAL A 55 -21.21 7.43 47.84
N VAL A 56 -22.43 7.85 47.51
CA VAL A 56 -23.01 9.11 47.97
C VAL A 56 -24.33 8.84 48.68
N ALA A 57 -24.47 9.33 49.90
CA ALA A 57 -25.72 9.33 50.63
C ALA A 57 -26.70 10.34 50.01
N ALA A 58 -27.94 9.92 49.77
CA ALA A 58 -29.02 10.77 49.27
C ALA A 58 -29.27 11.96 50.22
N ARG A 59 -29.24 11.70 51.54
CA ARG A 59 -29.23 12.72 52.59
C ARG A 59 -27.80 13.00 53.06
N LEU A 60 -27.16 13.97 52.40
CA LEU A 60 -25.86 14.52 52.79
C LEU A 60 -26.02 16.02 53.11
N PRO A 61 -25.45 16.53 54.23
CA PRO A 61 -25.40 17.96 54.54
C PRO A 61 -24.80 18.76 53.38
N GLY A 62 -25.51 19.79 52.93
CA GLY A 62 -25.15 20.58 51.75
C GLY A 62 -25.65 20.00 50.41
N GLY A 63 -26.17 18.78 50.39
CA GLY A 63 -26.92 18.19 49.27
C GLY A 63 -26.23 17.01 48.58
N GLY A 64 -26.69 15.79 48.86
CA GLY A 64 -26.20 14.56 48.21
C GLY A 64 -26.55 14.48 46.72
N ALA A 65 -27.76 14.93 46.36
CA ALA A 65 -28.22 15.06 44.99
C ALA A 65 -27.28 15.93 44.12
N ALA A 66 -26.84 17.06 44.68
CA ALA A 66 -25.93 17.99 44.01
C ALA A 66 -24.53 17.37 43.80
N LEU A 67 -24.04 16.60 44.78
CA LEU A 67 -22.78 15.87 44.66
C LEU A 67 -22.85 14.79 43.57
N ALA A 68 -23.91 13.98 43.57
CA ALA A 68 -24.13 12.93 42.58
C ALA A 68 -24.21 13.48 41.15
N ALA A 69 -24.91 14.60 40.96
CA ALA A 69 -24.97 15.30 39.68
C ALA A 69 -23.60 15.83 39.23
N ALA A 70 -22.85 16.47 40.13
CA ALA A 70 -21.52 16.99 39.82
C ALA A 70 -20.54 15.88 39.40
N LEU A 71 -20.53 14.76 40.14
CA LEU A 71 -19.71 13.59 39.83
C LEU A 71 -20.08 12.97 38.47
N ARG A 72 -21.37 12.86 38.16
CA ARG A 72 -21.82 12.32 36.86
C ARG A 72 -21.52 13.26 35.70
N GLN A 73 -21.53 14.58 35.93
CA GLN A 73 -21.13 15.58 34.94
C GLN A 73 -19.62 15.53 34.66
N ALA A 74 -18.81 15.33 35.70
CA ALA A 74 -17.36 15.20 35.58
C ALA A 74 -16.95 13.92 34.87
N CYS A 75 -17.54 12.77 35.25
CA CYS A 75 -17.26 11.49 34.62
C CYS A 75 -18.53 10.67 34.41
N ARG A 76 -19.04 10.72 33.17
CA ARG A 76 -20.31 10.07 32.79
C ARG A 76 -20.34 8.57 33.01
N SER A 77 -19.19 7.93 33.01
CA SER A 77 -19.04 6.47 33.03
C SER A 77 -18.40 5.92 34.31
N MET A 78 -18.22 6.77 35.33
CA MET A 78 -17.73 6.32 36.64
C MET A 78 -18.83 5.55 37.38
N PRO A 79 -18.52 4.42 38.04
CA PRO A 79 -19.45 3.78 38.95
C PRO A 79 -19.83 4.73 40.09
N LEU A 80 -21.13 4.96 40.25
CA LEU A 80 -21.68 5.86 41.27
C LEU A 80 -22.82 5.15 41.98
N PHE A 81 -22.69 5.01 43.29
CA PHE A 81 -23.69 4.41 44.15
C PHE A 81 -24.42 5.50 44.93
N LEU A 82 -25.74 5.43 44.96
CA LEU A 82 -26.59 6.33 45.75
C LEU A 82 -27.20 5.53 46.90
N THR A 83 -26.88 5.88 48.14
CA THR A 83 -27.34 5.17 49.34
C THR A 83 -28.39 5.97 50.11
N GLY A 84 -29.37 5.33 50.75
CA GLY A 84 -30.36 6.06 51.57
C GLY A 84 -31.60 5.23 51.87
N THR A 85 -32.65 5.87 52.40
CA THR A 85 -33.97 5.21 52.46
C THR A 85 -34.58 5.15 51.05
N ALA A 86 -35.62 4.32 50.87
CA ALA A 86 -36.32 4.23 49.59
C ALA A 86 -36.84 5.61 49.13
N GLU A 87 -37.39 6.38 50.07
CA GLU A 87 -37.92 7.72 49.82
C GLU A 87 -36.83 8.71 49.40
N ASP A 88 -35.69 8.72 50.09
CA ASP A 88 -34.59 9.64 49.77
C ASP A 88 -34.00 9.36 48.39
N VAL A 89 -33.74 8.08 48.10
CA VAL A 89 -33.16 7.64 46.82
C VAL A 89 -34.11 7.95 45.66
N LEU A 90 -35.41 7.66 45.82
CA LEU A 90 -36.43 7.98 44.81
C LEU A 90 -36.56 9.49 44.59
N SER A 91 -36.50 10.30 45.65
CA SER A 91 -36.53 11.76 45.53
C SER A 91 -35.39 12.29 44.65
N VAL A 92 -34.17 11.78 44.84
CA VAL A 92 -33.01 12.16 44.01
C VAL A 92 -33.17 11.71 42.57
N LEU A 93 -33.56 10.45 42.33
CA LEU A 93 -33.66 9.88 40.98
C LEU A 93 -34.83 10.44 40.16
N THR A 94 -35.89 10.91 40.82
CA THR A 94 -37.02 11.57 40.15
C THR A 94 -36.74 13.04 39.84
N THR A 95 -35.93 13.70 40.67
CA THR A 95 -35.54 15.11 40.49
C THR A 95 -34.39 15.28 39.48
N LEU A 96 -33.48 14.29 39.39
CA LEU A 96 -32.28 14.38 38.57
C LEU A 96 -32.11 13.15 37.67
N SER A 97 -31.81 13.39 36.39
CA SER A 97 -31.45 12.31 35.47
C SER A 97 -29.99 11.89 35.69
N LEU A 98 -29.82 10.78 36.42
CA LEU A 98 -28.51 10.21 36.72
C LEU A 98 -28.34 8.82 36.05
N PRO A 99 -28.02 8.77 34.75
CA PRO A 99 -27.90 7.51 34.02
C PRO A 99 -26.80 6.63 34.61
N GLY A 100 -27.08 5.33 34.77
CA GLY A 100 -26.12 4.34 35.25
C GLY A 100 -25.74 4.47 36.73
N VAL A 101 -26.50 5.20 37.55
CA VAL A 101 -26.33 5.19 39.02
C VAL A 101 -26.92 3.91 39.59
N ARG A 102 -26.16 3.25 40.47
CA ARG A 102 -26.59 2.07 41.21
C ARG A 102 -27.22 2.52 42.53
N ALA A 103 -28.51 2.31 42.71
CA ALA A 103 -29.24 2.70 43.90
C ALA A 103 -29.18 1.59 44.97
N VAL A 104 -28.84 1.96 46.20
CA VAL A 104 -28.76 1.03 47.35
C VAL A 104 -29.67 1.56 48.46
N VAL A 105 -30.72 0.81 48.76
CA VAL A 105 -31.73 1.19 49.75
C VAL A 105 -31.43 0.52 51.09
N ARG A 106 -31.61 1.25 52.19
CA ARG A 106 -31.47 0.75 53.57
C ARG A 106 -32.76 0.04 54.06
N PRO A 107 -32.68 -0.98 54.94
CA PRO A 107 -31.46 -1.57 55.51
C PRO A 107 -30.65 -2.33 54.44
N PHE A 108 -29.33 -2.23 54.52
CA PHE A 108 -28.44 -2.84 53.53
C PHE A 108 -28.53 -4.36 53.60
N ASP A 109 -28.71 -5.02 52.46
CA ASP A 109 -28.38 -6.43 52.30
C ASP A 109 -26.85 -6.53 52.12
N PRO A 110 -26.11 -7.08 53.09
CA PRO A 110 -24.65 -7.13 53.03
C PRO A 110 -24.14 -7.94 51.83
N THR A 111 -24.86 -8.99 51.42
CA THR A 111 -24.45 -9.86 50.31
C THR A 111 -24.64 -9.15 48.98
N ALA A 112 -25.84 -8.61 48.73
CA ALA A 112 -26.13 -7.90 47.49
C ALA A 112 -25.28 -6.63 47.32
N LEU A 113 -24.97 -5.93 48.42
CA LEU A 113 -24.08 -4.77 48.39
C LEU A 113 -22.63 -5.19 48.09
N ALA A 114 -22.13 -6.25 48.72
CA ALA A 114 -20.78 -6.76 48.44
C ALA A 114 -20.63 -7.18 46.97
N GLU A 115 -21.60 -7.93 46.43
CA GLU A 115 -21.63 -8.34 45.02
C GLU A 115 -21.64 -7.12 44.08
N ALA A 116 -22.50 -6.13 44.34
CA ALA A 116 -22.56 -4.94 43.49
C ALA A 116 -21.26 -4.11 43.54
N LEU A 117 -20.55 -4.09 44.67
CA LEU A 117 -19.24 -3.46 44.80
C LEU A 117 -18.16 -4.24 44.06
N ASP A 118 -18.14 -5.57 44.17
CA ASP A 118 -17.20 -6.45 43.46
C ASP A 118 -17.35 -6.30 41.94
N ASP A 119 -18.58 -6.29 41.43
CA ASP A 119 -18.88 -6.03 40.01
C ASP A 119 -18.35 -4.66 39.54
N ALA A 120 -18.45 -3.62 40.39
CA ALA A 120 -17.98 -2.29 40.06
C ALA A 120 -16.44 -2.21 40.03
N VAL A 121 -15.77 -2.93 40.93
CA VAL A 121 -14.30 -3.02 40.96
C VAL A 121 -13.80 -3.78 39.73
N GLU A 122 -14.45 -4.89 39.35
CA GLU A 122 -14.12 -5.64 38.14
C GLU A 122 -14.33 -4.79 36.87
N GLU A 123 -15.40 -4.00 36.81
CA GLU A 123 -15.67 -3.04 35.72
C GLU A 123 -14.54 -2.00 35.60
N LEU A 124 -14.09 -1.43 36.72
CA LEU A 124 -12.98 -0.47 36.75
C LEU A 124 -11.67 -1.12 36.31
N GLY A 125 -11.36 -2.31 36.83
CA GLY A 125 -10.15 -3.07 36.48
C GLY A 125 -10.11 -3.40 34.99
N SER A 126 -11.23 -3.86 34.42
CA SER A 126 -11.37 -4.16 33.00
C SER A 126 -11.17 -2.93 32.12
N ARG A 127 -11.76 -1.79 32.52
CA ARG A 127 -11.63 -0.52 31.80
C ARG A 127 -10.19 0.00 31.80
N GLN A 128 -9.54 -0.01 32.96
CA GLN A 128 -8.15 0.45 33.08
C GLN A 128 -7.22 -0.46 32.28
N SER A 129 -7.41 -1.78 32.36
CA SER A 129 -6.66 -2.75 31.57
C SER A 129 -6.83 -2.53 30.06
N ALA A 130 -8.05 -2.23 29.60
CA ALA A 130 -8.31 -1.91 28.20
C ALA A 130 -7.62 -0.62 27.75
N LYS A 131 -7.58 0.41 28.62
CA LYS A 131 -6.88 1.66 28.35
C LYS A 131 -5.36 1.44 28.26
N ASP A 132 -4.78 0.71 29.20
CA ASP A 132 -3.35 0.41 29.24
C ASP A 132 -2.93 -0.45 28.04
N ALA A 133 -3.72 -1.46 27.68
CA ALA A 133 -3.51 -2.26 26.49
C ALA A 133 -3.56 -1.41 25.20
N TRP A 134 -4.51 -0.47 25.12
CA TRP A 134 -4.61 0.43 23.97
C TRP A 134 -3.42 1.39 23.86
N GLU A 135 -2.95 1.92 25.00
CA GLU A 135 -1.75 2.77 25.04
C GLU A 135 -0.50 2.01 24.59
N LEU A 136 -0.37 0.74 25.00
CA LEU A 136 0.70 -0.15 24.57
C LEU A 136 0.66 -0.40 23.04
N VAL A 137 -0.51 -0.74 22.49
CA VAL A 137 -0.69 -0.96 21.04
C VAL A 137 -0.32 0.30 20.26
N ARG A 138 -0.77 1.47 20.72
CA ARG A 138 -0.43 2.75 20.08
C ARG A 138 1.07 3.01 20.09
N HIS A 139 1.72 2.76 21.22
CA HIS A 139 3.18 2.92 21.33
C HIS A 139 3.91 1.98 20.36
N PHE A 140 3.55 0.70 20.31
CA PHE A 140 4.13 -0.25 19.36
C PHE A 140 3.94 0.18 17.90
N LEU A 141 2.76 0.67 17.54
CA LEU A 141 2.51 1.16 16.18
C LEU A 141 3.37 2.38 15.84
N ASP A 142 3.52 3.33 16.77
CA ASP A 142 4.29 4.56 16.57
C ASP A 142 5.79 4.33 16.45
N GLU A 143 6.32 3.32 17.14
CA GLU A 143 7.72 2.92 17.05
C GLU A 143 8.00 2.03 15.82
N ALA A 144 6.96 1.52 15.16
CA ALA A 144 7.14 0.77 13.92
C ALA A 144 7.75 1.67 12.82
N PRO A 145 8.80 1.20 12.12
CA PRO A 145 9.51 2.01 11.13
C PRO A 145 8.69 2.25 9.85
N GLN A 146 7.76 1.34 9.56
CA GLN A 146 6.95 1.34 8.34
C GLN A 146 5.61 2.07 8.55
N PRO A 147 5.11 2.79 7.54
CA PRO A 147 3.77 3.39 7.58
C PRO A 147 2.68 2.34 7.88
N ALA A 148 1.87 2.61 8.91
CA ALA A 148 0.76 1.77 9.30
C ALA A 148 -0.48 2.58 9.68
N ALA A 149 -1.65 2.04 9.37
CA ALA A 149 -2.94 2.63 9.71
C ALA A 149 -3.93 1.55 10.16
N ILE A 150 -4.74 1.87 11.19
CA ILE A 150 -5.89 1.05 11.59
C ILE A 150 -7.13 1.65 10.93
N LEU A 151 -7.86 0.79 10.23
CA LEU A 151 -9.12 1.10 9.58
C LEU A 151 -10.27 0.48 10.38
N HIS A 152 -11.39 1.21 10.52
CA HIS A 152 -12.65 0.68 11.03
C HIS A 152 -13.82 1.12 10.13
N GLY A 153 -14.60 0.17 9.63
CA GLY A 153 -15.77 0.47 8.77
C GLY A 153 -15.42 1.36 7.56
N GLY A 154 -14.23 1.18 6.99
CA GLY A 154 -13.76 1.97 5.84
C GLY A 154 -13.13 3.34 6.20
N ARG A 155 -12.98 3.67 7.48
CA ARG A 155 -12.38 4.94 7.95
C ARG A 155 -11.10 4.72 8.71
N VAL A 156 -10.15 5.64 8.55
CA VAL A 156 -8.91 5.60 9.32
C VAL A 156 -9.20 6.01 10.77
N VAL A 157 -8.97 5.09 11.70
CA VAL A 157 -9.12 5.30 13.15
C VAL A 157 -7.79 5.71 13.78
N SER A 158 -6.70 5.17 13.28
CA SER A 158 -5.35 5.46 13.80
C SER A 158 -4.34 5.42 12.67
N ILE A 159 -3.33 6.28 12.76
CA ILE A 159 -2.18 6.34 11.85
C ILE A 159 -0.93 6.45 12.72
N ASN A 160 0.11 5.70 12.39
CA ASN A 160 1.35 5.75 13.15
C ASN A 160 2.26 6.93 12.73
N ARG A 161 3.26 7.21 13.56
CA ARG A 161 4.26 8.26 13.31
C ARG A 161 4.99 8.10 11.97
N ALA A 162 5.34 6.88 11.57
CA ALA A 162 6.02 6.63 10.30
C ALA A 162 5.17 7.08 9.09
N PHE A 163 3.87 6.76 9.12
CA PHE A 163 2.95 7.19 8.08
C PHE A 163 2.78 8.71 8.09
N LEU A 164 2.60 9.34 9.26
CA LEU A 164 2.50 10.81 9.34
C LEU A 164 3.72 11.52 8.76
N ARG A 165 4.94 11.02 9.05
CA ARG A 165 6.18 11.56 8.48
C ARG A 165 6.23 11.44 6.97
N PHE A 166 5.88 10.28 6.42
CA PHE A 166 5.84 10.06 4.97
C PHE A 166 4.87 11.03 4.27
N MET A 167 3.74 11.30 4.92
CA MET A 167 2.70 12.18 4.41
C MET A 167 2.98 13.66 4.67
N GLY A 168 4.07 14.01 5.35
CA GLY A 168 4.37 15.38 5.76
C GLY A 168 3.28 15.99 6.66
N LEU A 169 2.59 15.18 7.46
CA LEU A 169 1.53 15.62 8.38
C LEU A 169 2.04 15.64 9.82
N ALA A 170 1.59 16.61 10.61
CA ALA A 170 2.00 16.75 12.00
C ALA A 170 1.20 15.85 12.95
N SER A 171 -0.06 15.55 12.63
CA SER A 171 -0.91 14.70 13.48
C SER A 171 -2.07 14.03 12.74
N VAL A 172 -2.68 13.03 13.39
CA VAL A 172 -3.92 12.39 12.93
C VAL A 172 -5.09 13.40 12.90
N GLN A 173 -5.12 14.39 13.81
CA GLN A 173 -6.16 15.41 13.77
C GLN A 173 -6.04 16.29 12.51
N GLU A 174 -4.83 16.60 12.06
CA GLU A 174 -4.62 17.34 10.81
C GLU A 174 -5.11 16.53 9.59
N PHE A 175 -4.86 15.22 9.57
CA PHE A 175 -5.37 14.31 8.55
C PHE A 175 -6.90 14.32 8.48
N THR A 176 -7.57 14.20 9.64
CA THR A 176 -9.05 14.21 9.71
C THR A 176 -9.63 15.59 9.39
N ALA A 177 -9.03 16.67 9.89
CA ALA A 177 -9.51 18.04 9.72
C ALA A 177 -9.45 18.52 8.27
N LYS A 178 -8.46 18.06 7.50
CA LYS A 178 -8.35 18.34 6.06
C LYS A 178 -9.27 17.48 5.19
N GLY A 179 -10.05 16.57 5.78
CA GLY A 179 -10.92 15.65 5.04
C GLY A 179 -10.17 14.69 4.13
N LEU A 180 -8.87 14.50 4.36
CA LEU A 180 -8.01 13.69 3.51
C LEU A 180 -8.38 12.22 3.72
N SER A 181 -8.77 11.55 2.64
CA SER A 181 -8.80 10.09 2.57
C SER A 181 -7.46 9.59 2.05
N LEU A 182 -7.08 8.35 2.40
CA LEU A 182 -5.88 7.71 1.87
C LEU A 182 -5.81 7.68 0.33
N GLU A 183 -6.96 7.80 -0.33
CA GLU A 183 -7.09 7.81 -1.80
C GLU A 183 -6.47 9.05 -2.45
N HIS A 184 -6.38 10.18 -1.72
CA HIS A 184 -5.83 11.43 -2.24
C HIS A 184 -4.33 11.35 -2.56
N PHE A 185 -3.67 10.28 -2.12
CA PHE A 185 -2.22 10.13 -2.22
C PHE A 185 -1.81 9.03 -3.20
N LEU A 186 -2.79 8.32 -3.78
CA LEU A 186 -2.56 7.30 -4.78
C LEU A 186 -2.21 7.96 -6.12
N ALA A 187 -1.09 7.54 -6.71
CA ALA A 187 -0.76 7.82 -8.09
C ALA A 187 -1.58 6.97 -9.07
N ASP A 188 -2.09 5.83 -8.60
CA ASP A 188 -2.99 4.94 -9.33
C ASP A 188 -4.45 5.27 -9.00
N PRO A 189 -5.40 5.14 -9.94
CA PRO A 189 -6.81 5.35 -9.63
C PRO A 189 -7.22 4.43 -8.47
N PRO A 190 -7.92 4.94 -7.44
CA PRO A 190 -8.34 4.11 -6.33
C PRO A 190 -9.20 2.96 -6.85
N PRO A 191 -9.19 1.81 -6.15
CA PRO A 191 -10.17 0.75 -6.39
C PRO A 191 -11.59 1.37 -6.43
N ARG A 192 -12.47 0.89 -7.31
CA ARG A 192 -13.82 1.49 -7.52
C ARG A 192 -14.67 1.65 -6.25
N GLU A 193 -14.32 0.91 -5.22
CA GLU A 193 -14.97 0.86 -3.90
C GLU A 193 -14.28 1.69 -2.81
N GLY A 194 -13.14 2.30 -3.12
CA GLY A 194 -12.29 3.03 -2.20
C GLY A 194 -11.21 2.17 -1.52
N LEU A 195 -10.12 2.81 -1.08
CA LEU A 195 -8.93 2.10 -0.58
C LEU A 195 -9.23 1.29 0.69
N ALA A 196 -10.10 1.81 1.55
CA ALA A 196 -10.39 1.16 2.82
C ALA A 196 -11.32 -0.06 2.66
N ALA A 197 -12.26 -0.02 1.71
CA ALA A 197 -13.09 -1.17 1.36
C ALA A 197 -12.23 -2.25 0.69
N TRP A 198 -11.35 -1.84 -0.22
CA TRP A 198 -10.37 -2.73 -0.86
C TRP A 198 -9.44 -3.39 0.16
N ALA A 199 -8.81 -2.61 1.04
CA ALA A 199 -7.90 -3.12 2.08
C ALA A 199 -8.57 -4.16 2.99
N CYS A 200 -9.86 -4.00 3.31
CA CYS A 200 -10.60 -4.97 4.12
C CYS A 200 -10.90 -6.28 3.38
N ARG A 201 -10.84 -6.33 2.04
CA ARG A 201 -11.03 -7.55 1.24
C ARG A 201 -9.72 -8.26 0.88
N LEU A 202 -8.60 -7.55 0.93
CA LEU A 202 -7.26 -8.12 0.69
C LEU A 202 -6.97 -9.43 1.44
N PRO A 203 -7.33 -9.58 2.75
CA PRO A 203 -7.08 -10.85 3.45
C PRO A 203 -7.84 -12.04 2.86
N ASP A 204 -8.96 -11.78 2.18
CA ASP A 204 -9.85 -12.78 1.61
C ASP A 204 -9.54 -13.05 0.12
N ASP A 205 -8.73 -12.20 -0.52
CA ASP A 205 -8.31 -12.35 -1.91
C ASP A 205 -7.09 -13.29 -2.01
N ARG A 206 -7.33 -14.53 -2.44
CA ARG A 206 -6.30 -15.57 -2.54
C ARG A 206 -5.47 -15.48 -3.83
N LEU A 207 -5.87 -14.63 -4.78
CA LEU A 207 -5.32 -14.64 -6.14
C LEU A 207 -4.16 -13.65 -6.34
N ASP A 208 -3.94 -12.69 -5.44
CA ASP A 208 -2.92 -11.68 -5.63
C ASP A 208 -2.24 -11.33 -4.29
N ARG A 209 -1.03 -11.85 -4.06
CA ARG A 209 -0.28 -11.65 -2.80
C ARG A 209 0.67 -10.45 -2.84
N GLU A 210 0.77 -9.75 -3.97
CA GLU A 210 1.68 -8.62 -4.15
C GLU A 210 0.92 -7.37 -4.61
N HIS A 211 -0.01 -6.91 -3.79
CA HIS A 211 -0.65 -5.63 -4.03
C HIS A 211 0.35 -4.49 -3.84
N ARG A 212 0.59 -3.74 -4.91
CA ARG A 212 1.50 -2.59 -4.94
C ARG A 212 0.71 -1.32 -5.19
N LEU A 213 1.01 -0.28 -4.43
CA LEU A 213 0.45 1.05 -4.62
C LEU A 213 1.56 2.05 -4.86
N ARG A 214 1.34 2.94 -5.82
CA ARG A 214 2.21 4.09 -6.00
C ARG A 214 1.64 5.27 -5.23
N LEU A 215 2.46 5.87 -4.37
CA LEU A 215 2.08 7.02 -3.55
C LEU A 215 2.93 8.24 -3.90
N HIS A 216 2.29 9.38 -4.11
CA HIS A 216 2.98 10.67 -4.23
C HIS A 216 3.17 11.30 -2.85
N HIS A 217 4.32 11.95 -2.66
CA HIS A 217 4.52 12.77 -1.47
C HIS A 217 3.65 14.04 -1.58
N PRO A 218 2.75 14.31 -0.62
CA PRO A 218 1.77 15.40 -0.74
C PRO A 218 2.38 16.81 -0.68
N GLY A 219 3.55 16.97 -0.07
CA GLY A 219 4.30 18.24 -0.08
C GLY A 219 5.20 18.43 -1.31
N ARG A 220 5.33 17.42 -2.17
CA ARG A 220 6.23 17.41 -3.33
C ARG A 220 5.66 16.55 -4.47
N PRO A 221 4.54 16.95 -5.09
CA PRO A 221 3.89 16.17 -6.14
C PRO A 221 4.77 15.96 -7.38
N ASP A 222 5.76 16.83 -7.61
CA ASP A 222 6.69 16.75 -8.75
C ASP A 222 7.77 15.67 -8.58
N GLN A 223 7.88 15.04 -7.40
CA GLN A 223 8.79 13.91 -7.19
C GLN A 223 8.18 12.60 -7.71
N PRO A 224 9.02 11.65 -8.19
CA PRO A 224 8.54 10.35 -8.62
C PRO A 224 7.79 9.64 -7.49
N ALA A 225 6.68 8.99 -7.85
CA ALA A 225 5.89 8.24 -6.88
C ALA A 225 6.72 7.09 -6.30
N HIS A 226 6.57 6.89 -4.99
CA HIS A 226 7.16 5.76 -4.27
C HIS A 226 6.26 4.52 -4.44
N VAL A 227 6.86 3.35 -4.58
CA VAL A 227 6.16 2.07 -4.69
C VAL A 227 6.09 1.41 -3.33
N PHE A 228 4.87 1.18 -2.85
CA PHE A 228 4.61 0.50 -1.59
C PHE A 228 3.99 -0.87 -1.81
N GLN A 229 4.55 -1.88 -1.16
CA GLN A 229 3.88 -3.15 -0.98
C GLN A 229 2.87 -3.02 0.15
N VAL A 230 1.63 -3.42 -0.12
CA VAL A 230 0.52 -3.30 0.81
C VAL A 230 0.22 -4.64 1.44
N ALA A 231 0.13 -4.66 2.76
CA ALA A 231 -0.46 -5.77 3.48
C ALA A 231 -1.61 -5.26 4.35
N ALA A 232 -2.69 -6.04 4.38
CA ALA A 232 -3.84 -5.77 5.20
C ALA A 232 -4.14 -7.00 6.04
N THR A 233 -4.32 -6.82 7.35
CA THR A 233 -4.60 -7.89 8.30
C THR A 233 -5.86 -7.56 9.08
N ARG A 234 -6.82 -8.49 9.13
CA ARG A 234 -8.05 -8.30 9.91
C ARG A 234 -7.73 -8.37 11.40
N LEU A 235 -8.13 -7.35 12.15
CA LEU A 235 -7.96 -7.32 13.60
C LEU A 235 -9.19 -7.91 14.30
N PRO A 236 -9.04 -8.45 15.52
CA PRO A 236 -10.18 -8.87 16.34
C PRO A 236 -11.15 -7.72 16.61
N GLY A 237 -12.46 -8.00 16.56
CA GLY A 237 -13.54 -7.01 16.66
C GLY A 237 -14.23 -6.76 15.30
N ARG A 238 -15.50 -6.30 15.33
CA ARG A 238 -16.26 -6.06 14.09
C ARG A 238 -15.58 -4.96 13.25
N ASP A 239 -15.36 -5.27 11.97
CA ASP A 239 -14.91 -4.36 10.91
C ASP A 239 -13.63 -3.57 11.20
N ARG A 240 -12.58 -4.20 11.74
CA ARG A 240 -11.26 -3.56 11.91
C ARG A 240 -10.17 -4.24 11.08
N CYS A 241 -9.29 -3.44 10.48
CA CYS A 241 -8.16 -3.92 9.69
C CYS A 241 -6.91 -3.07 9.96
N LEU A 242 -5.75 -3.71 10.04
CA LEU A 242 -4.44 -3.08 10.06
C LEU A 242 -3.90 -3.06 8.62
N LEU A 243 -3.67 -1.87 8.09
CA LEU A 243 -2.99 -1.62 6.82
C LEU A 243 -1.52 -1.30 7.12
N THR A 244 -0.59 -2.00 6.48
CA THR A 244 0.84 -1.69 6.50
C THR A 244 1.34 -1.46 5.08
N LEU A 245 2.22 -0.48 4.93
CA LEU A 245 2.85 -0.11 3.67
C LEU A 245 4.36 -0.26 3.83
N ALA A 246 4.97 -1.14 3.04
CA ALA A 246 6.42 -1.29 2.98
C ALA A 246 6.94 -0.60 1.72
N ASP A 247 7.85 0.37 1.86
CA ASP A 247 8.47 1.02 0.71
C ASP A 247 9.40 0.02 0.00
N VAL A 248 9.10 -0.29 -1.25
CA VAL A 248 9.85 -1.20 -2.12
C VAL A 248 10.36 -0.48 -3.37
N THR A 249 10.42 0.86 -3.34
CA THR A 249 10.83 1.68 -4.48
C THR A 249 12.23 1.29 -4.96
N ASP A 250 13.21 1.24 -4.05
CA ASP A 250 14.60 0.91 -4.39
C ASP A 250 14.72 -0.52 -4.92
N LEU A 251 14.01 -1.47 -4.30
CA LEU A 251 13.98 -2.86 -4.75
C LEU A 251 13.40 -2.99 -6.16
N GLU A 252 12.37 -2.20 -6.49
CA GLU A 252 11.75 -2.20 -7.82
C GLU A 252 12.63 -1.52 -8.87
N LEU A 253 13.36 -0.46 -8.49
CA LEU A 253 14.36 0.16 -9.36
C LEU A 253 15.49 -0.83 -9.65
N GLU A 254 16.05 -1.46 -8.63
CA GLU A 254 17.11 -2.47 -8.78
C GLU A 254 16.62 -3.66 -9.61
N ARG A 255 15.41 -4.16 -9.35
CA ARG A 255 14.80 -5.22 -10.16
C ARG A 255 14.67 -4.81 -11.63
N ARG A 256 14.24 -3.58 -11.90
CA ARG A 256 14.14 -3.05 -13.26
C ARG A 256 15.50 -2.94 -13.93
N GLU A 257 16.50 -2.45 -13.21
CA GLU A 257 17.88 -2.38 -13.71
C GLU A 257 18.44 -3.77 -14.03
N LEU A 258 18.21 -4.75 -13.16
CA LEU A 258 18.59 -6.15 -13.39
C LEU A 258 17.88 -6.72 -14.63
N LEU A 259 16.58 -6.45 -14.79
CA LEU A 259 15.83 -6.86 -15.98
C LEU A 259 16.36 -6.19 -17.25
N ASP A 260 16.69 -4.90 -17.19
CA ASP A 260 17.25 -4.16 -18.30
C ASP A 260 18.63 -4.70 -18.69
N LEU A 261 19.52 -4.95 -17.72
CA LEU A 261 20.83 -5.59 -17.93
C LEU A 261 20.68 -7.00 -18.51
N ALA A 262 19.68 -7.73 -18.05
CA ALA A 262 19.37 -9.09 -18.49
C ALA A 262 18.81 -9.14 -19.92
N ASN A 263 18.05 -8.13 -20.34
CA ASN A 263 17.21 -8.20 -21.55
C ASN A 263 17.59 -7.24 -22.66
N LEU A 264 18.35 -6.19 -22.36
CA LEU A 264 18.70 -5.15 -23.32
C LEU A 264 20.19 -5.19 -23.66
N ASP A 265 20.51 -4.79 -24.88
CA ASP A 265 21.88 -4.48 -25.30
C ASP A 265 22.33 -3.18 -24.62
N PRO A 266 23.49 -3.15 -23.94
CA PRO A 266 23.92 -2.01 -23.14
C PRO A 266 24.18 -0.74 -23.96
N LEU A 267 24.57 -0.88 -25.22
CA LEU A 267 24.88 0.26 -26.09
C LEU A 267 23.61 0.85 -26.71
N THR A 268 22.82 0.01 -27.37
CA THR A 268 21.70 0.46 -28.22
C THR A 268 20.37 0.49 -27.49
N ARG A 269 20.29 -0.16 -26.32
CA ARG A 269 19.06 -0.42 -25.54
C ARG A 269 18.00 -1.23 -26.29
N ALA A 270 18.37 -1.84 -27.43
CA ALA A 270 17.51 -2.81 -28.12
C ALA A 270 17.44 -4.10 -27.30
N LEU A 271 16.53 -5.01 -27.59
CA LEU A 271 16.57 -6.34 -26.97
C LEU A 271 17.93 -7.00 -27.28
N ASN A 272 18.53 -7.66 -26.32
CA ASN A 272 19.72 -8.46 -26.59
C ASN A 272 19.33 -9.78 -27.27
N ARG A 273 20.33 -10.48 -27.81
CA ARG A 273 20.15 -11.76 -28.51
C ARG A 273 19.41 -12.81 -27.68
N ARG A 274 19.66 -12.88 -26.36
CA ARG A 274 18.98 -13.82 -25.46
C ARG A 274 17.49 -13.51 -25.40
N LYS A 275 17.12 -12.24 -25.16
CA LYS A 275 15.72 -11.84 -25.07
C LYS A 275 14.98 -11.96 -26.39
N LEU A 276 15.67 -11.75 -27.52
CA LEU A 276 15.11 -12.00 -28.85
C LEU A 276 14.63 -13.45 -29.01
N ALA A 277 15.42 -14.43 -28.58
CA ALA A 277 15.05 -15.85 -28.70
C ALA A 277 13.75 -16.15 -27.93
N GLU A 278 13.63 -15.65 -26.70
CA GLU A 278 12.40 -15.76 -25.89
C GLU A 278 11.19 -15.13 -26.60
N VAL A 279 11.35 -13.89 -27.10
CA VAL A 279 10.28 -13.16 -27.81
C VAL A 279 9.84 -13.92 -29.06
N MET A 280 10.77 -14.50 -29.80
CA MET A 280 10.50 -15.25 -31.02
C MET A 280 9.71 -16.52 -30.74
N ILE A 281 10.05 -17.26 -29.68
CA ILE A 281 9.30 -18.43 -29.24
C ILE A 281 7.87 -18.04 -28.84
N ASP A 282 7.72 -17.00 -28.01
CA ASP A 282 6.43 -16.52 -27.53
C ASP A 282 5.52 -16.06 -28.67
N GLU A 283 6.06 -15.28 -29.62
CA GLU A 283 5.29 -14.76 -30.75
C GLU A 283 4.98 -15.85 -31.78
N ALA A 284 5.86 -16.84 -32.01
CA ALA A 284 5.56 -17.99 -32.86
C ALA A 284 4.42 -18.85 -32.27
N ALA A 285 4.45 -19.12 -30.97
CA ALA A 285 3.37 -19.81 -30.28
C ALA A 285 2.05 -19.02 -30.35
N ARG A 286 2.11 -17.70 -30.20
CA ARG A 286 0.95 -16.81 -30.37
C ARG A 286 0.40 -16.84 -31.79
N ALA A 287 1.27 -16.75 -32.79
CA ALA A 287 0.92 -16.79 -34.21
C ALA A 287 0.23 -18.11 -34.57
N ALA A 288 0.76 -19.24 -34.12
CA ALA A 288 0.15 -20.56 -34.31
C ALA A 288 -1.23 -20.66 -33.65
N ARG A 289 -1.37 -20.18 -32.41
CA ARG A 289 -2.64 -20.23 -31.67
C ARG A 289 -3.74 -19.40 -32.31
N TYR A 290 -3.43 -18.17 -32.72
CA TYR A 290 -4.42 -17.23 -33.25
C TYR A 290 -4.50 -17.22 -34.77
N ARG A 291 -3.68 -18.04 -35.47
CA ARG A 291 -3.53 -18.04 -36.93
C ARG A 291 -3.24 -16.64 -37.47
N SER A 292 -2.45 -15.86 -36.74
CA SER A 292 -2.04 -14.51 -37.14
C SER A 292 -0.70 -14.57 -37.84
N PRO A 293 -0.46 -13.73 -38.86
CA PRO A 293 0.84 -13.70 -39.52
C PRO A 293 1.93 -13.19 -38.55
N LEU A 294 3.16 -13.64 -38.78
CA LEU A 294 4.36 -13.22 -38.05
C LEU A 294 5.48 -13.16 -39.09
N SER A 295 6.34 -12.16 -39.01
CA SER A 295 7.51 -12.04 -39.88
C SER A 295 8.69 -11.46 -39.11
N VAL A 296 9.89 -11.67 -39.66
CA VAL A 296 11.12 -11.06 -39.19
C VAL A 296 11.85 -10.31 -40.30
N VAL A 297 12.54 -9.26 -39.88
CA VAL A 297 13.46 -8.51 -40.73
C VAL A 297 14.83 -8.55 -40.05
N LEU A 298 15.80 -9.20 -40.69
CA LEU A 298 17.19 -9.15 -40.29
C LEU A 298 17.89 -8.06 -41.10
N LEU A 299 18.68 -7.21 -40.44
CA LEU A 299 19.40 -6.13 -41.10
C LEU A 299 20.84 -6.05 -40.61
N ASP A 300 21.71 -5.54 -41.48
CA ASP A 300 23.13 -5.34 -41.21
C ASP A 300 23.62 -4.04 -41.85
N ILE A 301 24.44 -3.31 -41.11
CA ILE A 301 24.99 -2.02 -41.55
C ILE A 301 26.03 -2.25 -42.65
N ASP A 302 25.80 -1.63 -43.80
CA ASP A 302 26.70 -1.76 -44.94
C ASP A 302 28.07 -1.15 -44.64
N ARG A 303 29.11 -1.97 -44.79
CA ARG A 303 30.52 -1.56 -44.63
C ARG A 303 30.84 -1.00 -43.23
N PHE A 304 30.18 -1.51 -42.19
CA PHE A 304 30.41 -1.07 -40.80
C PHE A 304 31.88 -1.14 -40.36
N LYS A 305 32.60 -2.19 -40.76
CA LYS A 305 34.05 -2.28 -40.50
C LYS A 305 34.83 -1.08 -41.07
N ALA A 306 34.50 -0.62 -42.27
CA ALA A 306 35.16 0.54 -42.87
C ALA A 306 34.85 1.84 -42.10
N ILE A 307 33.65 1.97 -41.53
CA ILE A 307 33.31 3.08 -40.65
C ILE A 307 34.21 3.07 -39.41
N ASN A 308 34.34 1.92 -38.74
CA ASN A 308 35.23 1.77 -37.58
C ASN A 308 36.69 2.04 -37.93
N ASP A 309 37.17 1.51 -39.06
CA ASP A 309 38.56 1.66 -39.48
C ASP A 309 38.89 3.11 -39.85
N THR A 310 37.91 3.89 -40.35
CA THR A 310 38.11 5.28 -40.80
C THR A 310 37.86 6.30 -39.69
N HIS A 311 36.83 6.10 -38.87
CA HIS A 311 36.34 7.09 -37.89
C HIS A 311 36.55 6.65 -36.43
N GLY A 312 37.06 5.43 -36.20
CA GLY A 312 37.25 4.85 -34.89
C GLY A 312 35.99 4.21 -34.30
N HIS A 313 36.19 3.32 -33.33
CA HIS A 313 35.10 2.55 -32.70
C HIS A 313 34.05 3.45 -32.03
N ALA A 314 34.44 4.58 -31.44
CA ALA A 314 33.49 5.51 -30.81
C ALA A 314 32.48 6.09 -31.82
N ALA A 315 32.91 6.33 -33.08
CA ALA A 315 32.02 6.77 -34.14
C ALA A 315 31.10 5.62 -34.60
N GLY A 316 31.61 4.38 -34.68
CA GLY A 316 30.79 3.21 -34.94
C GLY A 316 29.71 2.98 -33.88
N ASP A 317 30.06 3.14 -32.60
CA ASP A 317 29.12 3.06 -31.49
C ASP A 317 28.02 4.13 -31.58
N ALA A 318 28.38 5.36 -31.93
CA ALA A 318 27.42 6.43 -32.19
C ALA A 318 26.47 6.10 -33.36
N VAL A 319 27.00 5.50 -34.43
CA VAL A 319 26.19 5.02 -35.57
C VAL A 319 25.21 3.94 -35.12
N LEU A 320 25.62 2.98 -34.29
CA LEU A 320 24.75 1.93 -33.78
C LEU A 320 23.61 2.48 -32.92
N VAL A 321 23.91 3.44 -32.04
CA VAL A 321 22.92 4.11 -31.18
C VAL A 321 21.91 4.88 -32.03
N GLU A 322 22.39 5.67 -32.98
CA GLU A 322 21.53 6.46 -33.86
C GLU A 322 20.69 5.56 -34.78
N LEU A 323 21.27 4.48 -35.31
CA LEU A 323 20.55 3.51 -36.12
C LEU A 323 19.39 2.89 -35.33
N ALA A 324 19.65 2.43 -34.11
CA ALA A 324 18.62 1.86 -33.25
C ALA A 324 17.49 2.86 -32.97
N ALA A 325 17.80 4.15 -32.80
CA ALA A 325 16.80 5.20 -32.64
C ALA A 325 15.95 5.41 -33.91
N ARG A 326 16.59 5.48 -35.09
CA ARG A 326 15.90 5.60 -36.38
C ARG A 326 14.99 4.41 -36.67
N LEU A 327 15.48 3.20 -36.39
CA LEU A 327 14.69 1.97 -36.52
C LEU A 327 13.47 2.03 -35.62
N ARG A 328 13.62 2.31 -34.31
CA ARG A 328 12.48 2.43 -33.38
C ARG A 328 11.43 3.44 -33.83
N GLY A 329 11.84 4.58 -34.39
CA GLY A 329 10.91 5.59 -34.91
C GLY A 329 10.04 5.08 -36.07
N GLY A 330 10.48 4.04 -36.78
CA GLY A 330 9.72 3.37 -37.83
C GLY A 330 8.84 2.20 -37.35
N LEU A 331 8.98 1.73 -36.11
CA LEU A 331 8.30 0.53 -35.61
C LEU A 331 6.98 0.84 -34.89
N ARG A 332 6.05 -0.11 -34.93
CA ARG A 332 4.80 -0.06 -34.14
C ARG A 332 5.08 -0.48 -32.70
N GLN A 333 4.19 -0.16 -31.77
CA GLN A 333 4.32 -0.53 -30.36
C GLN A 333 4.45 -2.05 -30.12
N VAL A 334 3.86 -2.86 -31.01
CA VAL A 334 3.90 -4.33 -30.93
C VAL A 334 5.16 -4.93 -31.54
N ASP A 335 5.88 -4.19 -32.38
CA ASP A 335 7.09 -4.65 -33.03
C ASP A 335 8.26 -4.64 -32.04
N ARG A 336 9.19 -5.59 -32.19
CA ARG A 336 10.32 -5.75 -31.27
C ARG A 336 11.63 -5.59 -32.01
N LEU A 337 12.47 -4.67 -31.56
CA LEU A 337 13.82 -4.46 -32.08
C LEU A 337 14.85 -5.13 -31.17
N ALA A 338 15.73 -5.95 -31.75
CA ALA A 338 16.83 -6.59 -31.08
C ALA A 338 18.17 -6.32 -31.78
N ARG A 339 19.26 -6.28 -31.05
CA ARG A 339 20.63 -6.35 -31.59
C ARG A 339 21.08 -7.81 -31.54
N TYR A 340 21.29 -8.40 -32.71
CA TYR A 340 21.57 -9.82 -32.88
C TYR A 340 23.06 -10.13 -32.82
N GLY A 341 23.87 -9.27 -33.42
CA GLY A 341 25.33 -9.34 -33.54
C GLY A 341 25.90 -7.92 -33.67
N GLY A 342 27.23 -7.77 -33.68
CA GLY A 342 27.94 -6.47 -33.60
C GLY A 342 27.22 -5.31 -34.31
N GLU A 343 26.96 -5.46 -35.61
CA GLU A 343 26.28 -4.51 -36.49
C GLU A 343 24.91 -4.99 -37.01
N GLU A 344 24.42 -6.11 -36.46
CA GLU A 344 23.22 -6.81 -36.93
C GLU A 344 22.04 -6.57 -36.01
N PHE A 345 20.87 -6.25 -36.59
CA PHE A 345 19.63 -6.08 -35.86
C PHE A 345 18.53 -6.97 -36.42
N VAL A 346 17.61 -7.38 -35.54
CA VAL A 346 16.40 -8.11 -35.90
C VAL A 346 15.18 -7.30 -35.48
N VAL A 347 14.22 -7.21 -36.39
CA VAL A 347 12.86 -6.75 -36.08
C VAL A 347 11.94 -7.96 -36.12
N VAL A 348 11.21 -8.19 -35.03
CA VAL A 348 10.09 -9.14 -34.98
C VAL A 348 8.81 -8.35 -35.18
N ALA A 349 8.00 -8.74 -36.17
CA ALA A 349 6.80 -8.03 -36.59
C ALA A 349 5.55 -8.93 -36.48
N PRO A 350 4.90 -9.00 -35.29
CA PRO A 350 3.65 -9.72 -35.13
C PRO A 350 2.52 -9.09 -35.94
N GLY A 351 1.64 -9.92 -36.48
CA GLY A 351 0.49 -9.49 -37.28
C GLY A 351 0.86 -8.94 -38.65
N ILE A 352 2.07 -9.20 -39.16
CA ILE A 352 2.52 -8.83 -40.50
C ILE A 352 2.99 -10.07 -41.25
N ASP A 353 2.54 -10.23 -42.50
CA ASP A 353 2.96 -11.28 -43.41
C ASP A 353 4.24 -10.88 -44.19
N GLY A 354 4.85 -11.82 -44.91
CA GLY A 354 6.10 -11.57 -45.64
C GLY A 354 6.05 -10.31 -46.55
N PRO A 355 4.98 -10.11 -47.34
CA PRO A 355 4.82 -8.88 -48.12
C PRO A 355 4.78 -7.60 -47.28
N GLY A 356 3.98 -7.54 -46.22
CA GLY A 356 3.94 -6.35 -45.37
C GLY A 356 5.26 -6.12 -44.61
N ALA A 357 5.99 -7.19 -44.29
CA ALA A 357 7.29 -7.11 -43.62
C ALA A 357 8.37 -6.54 -44.53
N TYR A 358 8.26 -6.77 -45.84
CA TYR A 358 9.11 -6.12 -46.82
C TYR A 358 8.81 -4.63 -46.95
N ASP A 359 7.54 -4.22 -46.95
CA ASP A 359 7.19 -2.80 -46.99
C ASP A 359 7.67 -2.09 -45.71
N LEU A 360 7.58 -2.76 -44.56
CA LEU A 360 8.21 -2.33 -43.32
C LEU A 360 9.72 -2.18 -43.48
N ALA A 361 10.41 -3.20 -44.01
CA ALA A 361 11.85 -3.16 -44.21
C ALA A 361 12.31 -2.06 -45.18
N GLU A 362 11.58 -1.81 -46.28
CA GLU A 362 11.89 -0.71 -47.21
C GLU A 362 11.74 0.65 -46.53
N ARG A 363 10.69 0.82 -45.72
CA ARG A 363 10.49 2.05 -44.96
C ARG A 363 11.61 2.27 -43.94
N LEU A 364 12.06 1.21 -43.26
CA LEU A 364 13.22 1.26 -42.36
C LEU A 364 14.50 1.59 -43.14
N ARG A 365 14.75 0.94 -44.29
CA ARG A 365 15.90 1.20 -45.15
C ARG A 365 15.98 2.68 -45.57
N LEU A 366 14.86 3.24 -46.01
CA LEU A 366 14.77 4.65 -46.35
C LEU A 366 15.05 5.54 -45.13
N ALA A 367 14.47 5.25 -43.96
CA ALA A 367 14.72 6.01 -42.74
C ALA A 367 16.19 5.98 -42.29
N VAL A 368 16.89 4.86 -42.53
CA VAL A 368 18.34 4.76 -42.28
C VAL A 368 19.11 5.66 -43.24
N GLY A 369 18.79 5.66 -44.53
CA GLY A 369 19.50 6.44 -45.55
C GLY A 369 19.09 7.91 -45.70
N ASP A 370 18.00 8.35 -45.06
CA ASP A 370 17.38 9.67 -45.25
C ASP A 370 18.29 10.83 -44.80
N LYS A 371 18.96 10.67 -43.67
CA LYS A 371 19.83 11.69 -43.07
C LYS A 371 21.24 11.17 -42.87
N ASP A 372 22.22 12.06 -43.00
CA ASP A 372 23.60 11.72 -42.66
C ASP A 372 23.73 11.46 -41.15
N PHE A 373 24.61 10.52 -40.80
CA PHE A 373 25.01 10.24 -39.43
C PHE A 373 26.11 11.23 -39.04
N ALA A 374 25.99 11.83 -37.87
CA ALA A 374 26.91 12.87 -37.42
C ALA A 374 28.35 12.36 -37.40
N GLY A 375 29.26 13.06 -38.10
CA GLY A 375 30.69 12.73 -38.15
C GLY A 375 31.10 11.56 -39.05
N VAL A 376 30.14 10.81 -39.62
CA VAL A 376 30.39 9.64 -40.50
C VAL A 376 29.81 9.85 -41.89
N GLY A 377 28.76 10.67 -42.03
CA GLY A 377 28.08 10.91 -43.30
C GLY A 377 27.01 9.86 -43.59
N ARG A 378 26.82 9.51 -44.86
CA ARG A 378 25.74 8.60 -45.26
C ARG A 378 26.07 7.15 -44.90
N VAL A 379 25.19 6.54 -44.10
CA VAL A 379 25.23 5.12 -43.75
C VAL A 379 24.01 4.44 -44.36
N THR A 380 24.20 3.23 -44.92
CA THR A 380 23.11 2.40 -45.44
C THR A 380 23.10 1.05 -44.74
N ALA A 381 22.00 0.33 -44.88
CA ALA A 381 21.88 -1.03 -44.37
C ALA A 381 21.23 -1.92 -45.43
N SER A 382 21.57 -3.20 -45.39
CA SER A 382 20.94 -4.25 -46.18
C SER A 382 19.96 -5.02 -45.29
N PHE A 383 18.87 -5.53 -45.89
CA PHE A 383 17.77 -6.14 -45.16
C PHE A 383 17.35 -7.46 -45.80
N GLY A 384 17.10 -8.47 -44.98
CA GLY A 384 16.54 -9.76 -45.36
C GLY A 384 15.22 -10.02 -44.62
N VAL A 385 14.19 -10.44 -45.34
CA VAL A 385 12.82 -10.61 -44.81
C VAL A 385 12.38 -12.06 -44.91
N ALA A 386 11.78 -12.58 -43.85
CA ALA A 386 11.19 -13.91 -43.80
C ALA A 386 9.84 -13.88 -43.07
N GLY A 387 8.81 -14.49 -43.65
CA GLY A 387 7.53 -14.73 -42.98
C GLY A 387 7.53 -16.05 -42.24
N HIS A 388 6.76 -16.18 -41.17
CA HIS A 388 6.64 -17.41 -40.39
C HIS A 388 5.86 -18.47 -41.16
N VAL A 389 6.42 -19.67 -41.25
CA VAL A 389 5.79 -20.87 -41.80
C VAL A 389 5.24 -21.72 -40.64
N PRO A 390 3.95 -22.09 -40.65
CA PRO A 390 3.36 -22.89 -39.57
C PRO A 390 4.15 -24.17 -39.28
N GLY A 391 4.48 -24.39 -38.00
CA GLY A 391 5.20 -25.58 -37.54
C GLY A 391 6.73 -25.50 -37.71
N GLU A 392 7.27 -24.39 -38.19
CA GLU A 392 8.71 -24.18 -38.21
C GLU A 392 9.24 -23.66 -36.87
N GLU A 393 10.50 -23.98 -36.57
CA GLU A 393 11.21 -23.41 -35.43
C GLU A 393 11.63 -21.95 -35.69
N PRO A 394 11.62 -21.07 -34.68
CA PRO A 394 12.02 -19.67 -34.85
C PRO A 394 13.40 -19.46 -35.49
N GLU A 395 14.37 -20.33 -35.19
CA GLU A 395 15.70 -20.29 -35.79
C GLU A 395 15.67 -20.58 -37.31
N ALA A 396 14.72 -21.38 -37.79
CA ALA A 396 14.57 -21.63 -39.22
C ALA A 396 14.10 -20.37 -39.97
N MET A 397 13.20 -19.61 -39.36
CA MET A 397 12.77 -18.32 -39.90
C MET A 397 13.92 -17.31 -39.95
N LEU A 398 14.74 -17.24 -38.91
CA LEU A 398 15.94 -16.37 -38.89
C LEU A 398 16.96 -16.78 -39.96
N ARG A 399 17.17 -18.07 -40.21
CA ARG A 399 18.05 -18.55 -41.30
C ARG A 399 17.56 -18.09 -42.68
N ARG A 400 16.25 -18.16 -42.95
CA ARG A 400 15.69 -17.67 -44.22
C ARG A 400 15.87 -16.16 -44.39
N ALA A 401 15.75 -15.40 -43.30
CA ALA A 401 16.03 -13.96 -43.31
C ALA A 401 17.52 -13.68 -43.55
N ASP A 402 18.41 -14.47 -42.96
CA ASP A 402 19.86 -14.37 -43.18
C ASP A 402 20.26 -14.66 -44.63
N GLU A 403 19.71 -15.70 -45.24
CA GLU A 403 19.93 -15.98 -46.66
C GLU A 403 19.45 -14.84 -47.57
N ALA A 404 18.32 -14.21 -47.22
CA ALA A 404 17.83 -13.03 -47.92
C ALA A 404 18.76 -11.83 -47.73
N LEU A 405 19.23 -11.58 -46.50
CA LEU A 405 20.19 -10.51 -46.20
C LEU A 405 21.51 -10.72 -46.95
N TYR A 406 21.98 -11.95 -47.04
CA TYR A 406 23.16 -12.31 -47.81
C TYR A 406 23.00 -11.97 -49.29
N ARG A 407 21.83 -12.27 -49.89
CA ARG A 407 21.50 -11.83 -51.25
C ARG A 407 21.49 -10.30 -51.38
N ALA A 408 20.96 -9.59 -50.39
CA ALA A 408 20.95 -8.12 -50.41
C ALA A 408 22.38 -7.55 -50.43
N LYS A 409 23.26 -8.09 -49.58
CA LYS A 409 24.68 -7.69 -49.51
C LYS A 409 25.43 -7.97 -50.82
N ASN A 410 25.20 -9.12 -51.44
CA ASN A 410 25.84 -9.49 -52.70
C ASN A 410 25.22 -8.82 -53.92
N GLY A 411 23.95 -8.41 -53.84
CA GLY A 411 23.23 -7.71 -54.89
C GLY A 411 23.60 -6.23 -55.01
N GLY A 412 24.58 -5.72 -54.26
CA GLY A 412 24.99 -4.32 -54.31
C GLY A 412 24.62 -3.50 -53.07
N ARG A 413 24.13 -4.14 -51.99
CA ARG A 413 23.80 -3.50 -50.70
C ARG A 413 22.67 -2.47 -50.80
N ASN A 414 22.36 -1.81 -49.68
CA ASN A 414 21.31 -0.79 -49.56
C ASN A 414 19.99 -1.22 -50.21
N LYS A 415 19.54 -2.44 -49.92
CA LYS A 415 18.30 -3.00 -50.47
C LYS A 415 17.65 -3.97 -49.50
N VAL A 416 16.38 -4.27 -49.78
CA VAL A 416 15.63 -5.32 -49.12
C VAL A 416 15.50 -6.50 -50.07
N GLU A 417 15.81 -7.69 -49.58
CA GLU A 417 15.52 -8.96 -50.23
C GLU A 417 14.54 -9.78 -49.38
N ARG A 418 13.68 -10.56 -50.02
CA ARG A 418 12.79 -11.51 -49.34
C ARG A 418 13.38 -12.91 -49.41
N GLU A 419 12.95 -13.78 -48.52
CA GLU A 419 13.15 -15.22 -48.63
C GLU A 419 12.77 -15.71 -50.04
N ALA A 420 13.48 -16.72 -50.53
CA ALA A 420 13.04 -17.41 -51.74
C ALA A 420 11.78 -18.20 -51.37
N SER A 421 10.70 -18.07 -52.14
CA SER A 421 9.46 -18.80 -51.87
C SER A 421 9.78 -20.28 -51.69
N PRO A 422 9.38 -20.93 -50.57
CA PRO A 422 9.51 -22.36 -50.46
C PRO A 422 8.70 -22.96 -51.62
N GLN A 423 9.37 -23.73 -52.48
CA GLN A 423 8.69 -24.54 -53.48
C GLN A 423 7.68 -25.39 -52.70
N HIS A 424 6.40 -25.09 -52.88
CA HIS A 424 5.32 -26.00 -52.52
C HIS A 424 5.53 -27.22 -53.41
N ASP A 425 6.26 -28.22 -52.92
CA ASP A 425 6.15 -29.57 -53.46
C ASP A 425 4.73 -30.00 -53.18
N ALA A 426 3.88 -29.81 -54.19
CA ALA A 426 2.56 -30.38 -54.26
C ALA A 426 2.66 -31.88 -54.02
N ARG A 427 2.04 -32.35 -52.94
CA ARG A 427 1.68 -33.76 -52.76
C ARG A 427 0.27 -33.86 -52.23
#